data_AF-A0A356TTK2-F1
#
_entry.id   AF-A0A356TTK2-F1
#
_cell.length_a   1.000
_cell.length_b   1.000
_cell.length_c   1.000
_cell.angle_alpha   90.00
_cell.angle_beta   90.00
_cell.angle_gamma   90.00
#
_symmetry.space_group_name_H-M   'P 1'
#
loop_
_entity.id
_entity.type
_entity.pdbx_description
1 polymer ?
#
loop_
_entity_poly.entity_id
_entity_poly.type
_entity_poly.pdbx_seq_one_letter_code
_entity_poly.pdbx_strand_id
1 'polypeptide(L)'
;MTLVRLLVVLILSALAAPAFAQPSLGMGRRLGRPLTRAPEPEAPAEPASEPGAAWVGPQIQLGYGYLKLADGYGGGDAHLADLSIFVQTPVTELRLAVRGEVGARDYSLGGDDLLAIAGLEIGFQLTEWLEPLVPHISFVVSFGGLVGERFESTVIHGFGGAGLELGLALRLFRNLHLHAALGYQRWEMDGAAFDLFQIRLGAGL
;
A
#
# COMPACT_ATOMS: atom_id res chain seq x y z
N MET A 1 -28.58 4.61 -6.13
CA MET A 1 -27.59 5.27 -5.25
C MET A 1 -27.55 4.59 -3.87
N THR A 2 -27.28 3.29 -3.81
CA THR A 2 -27.46 2.50 -2.57
C THR A 2 -26.66 1.19 -2.62
N LEU A 3 -25.34 1.31 -2.73
CA LEU A 3 -24.40 0.20 -2.48
C LEU A 3 -23.09 0.74 -1.89
N VAL A 4 -22.65 1.92 -2.35
CA VAL A 4 -21.45 2.61 -1.84
C VAL A 4 -21.57 3.03 -0.36
N ARG A 5 -22.77 3.39 0.12
CA ARG A 5 -22.98 3.76 1.54
C ARG A 5 -22.98 2.56 2.50
N LEU A 6 -23.24 1.34 2.03
CA LEU A 6 -23.24 0.15 2.89
C LEU A 6 -21.79 -0.31 3.19
N LEU A 7 -20.88 -0.14 2.21
CA LEU A 7 -19.48 -0.52 2.35
C LEU A 7 -18.71 0.39 3.32
N VAL A 8 -19.02 1.70 3.34
CA VAL A 8 -18.35 2.66 4.24
C VAL A 8 -18.78 2.48 5.71
N VAL A 9 -20.03 2.07 5.98
CA VAL A 9 -20.51 1.82 7.34
C VAL A 9 -19.97 0.50 7.91
N LEU A 10 -19.70 -0.50 7.05
CA LEU A 10 -19.15 -1.79 7.51
C LEU A 10 -17.68 -1.69 7.91
N ILE A 11 -16.92 -0.79 7.26
CA ILE A 11 -15.49 -0.57 7.56
C ILE A 11 -15.31 0.24 8.86
N LEU A 12 -16.24 1.13 9.20
CA LEU A 12 -16.17 1.94 10.44
C LEU A 12 -16.72 1.24 11.69
N SER A 13 -17.55 0.20 11.53
CA SER A 13 -18.09 -0.59 12.66
C SER A 13 -17.09 -1.58 13.26
N ALA A 14 -16.04 -1.94 12.52
CA ALA A 14 -15.03 -2.91 12.97
C ALA A 14 -13.91 -2.30 13.83
N LEU A 15 -13.88 -0.96 13.99
CA LEU A 15 -12.81 -0.24 14.69
C LEU A 15 -13.19 0.28 16.10
N ALA A 16 -14.34 -0.13 16.65
CA ALA A 16 -14.77 0.24 17.99
C ALA A 16 -14.86 -0.97 18.92
N ALA A 17 -13.71 -1.38 19.48
CA ALA A 17 -13.69 -2.19 20.69
C ALA A 17 -12.71 -1.56 21.69
N PRO A 18 -13.18 -1.06 22.85
CA PRO A 18 -12.33 -0.98 24.02
C PRO A 18 -12.48 -2.28 24.82
N ALA A 19 -11.32 -2.87 25.11
CA ALA A 19 -11.17 -3.96 26.06
C ALA A 19 -11.78 -3.60 27.42
N PHE A 20 -12.62 -4.48 27.96
CA PHE A 20 -12.91 -4.53 29.40
C PHE A 20 -12.83 -5.97 29.89
N ALA A 21 -11.96 -6.14 30.88
CA ALA A 21 -11.68 -7.38 31.59
C ALA A 21 -12.94 -7.93 32.28
N GLN A 22 -13.17 -9.23 32.17
CA GLN A 22 -14.09 -9.95 33.06
C GLN A 22 -13.33 -10.40 34.32
N PRO A 23 -13.83 -10.10 35.54
CA PRO A 23 -13.37 -10.77 36.74
C PRO A 23 -13.94 -12.18 36.83
N SER A 24 -13.13 -13.06 37.39
CA SER A 24 -13.36 -14.48 37.67
C SER A 24 -14.71 -14.79 38.34
N LEU A 25 -15.41 -15.82 37.84
CA LEU A 25 -16.53 -16.49 38.49
C LEU A 25 -16.08 -17.17 39.78
N GLY A 26 -16.62 -16.71 40.92
CA GLY A 26 -16.51 -17.35 42.21
C GLY A 26 -17.88 -17.75 42.76
N MET A 27 -17.92 -18.94 43.35
CA MET A 27 -18.93 -19.49 44.27
C MET A 27 -20.15 -20.23 43.68
N GLY A 28 -20.14 -21.56 43.82
CA GLY A 28 -21.33 -22.28 44.30
C GLY A 28 -21.56 -23.72 43.85
N ARG A 29 -21.16 -24.68 44.72
CA ARG A 29 -21.65 -26.09 44.87
C ARG A 29 -21.16 -27.12 43.82
N ARG A 30 -20.87 -28.40 44.14
CA ARG A 30 -20.86 -29.19 45.40
C ARG A 30 -20.08 -30.50 45.14
N LEU A 31 -19.41 -30.96 46.19
CA LEU A 31 -18.76 -32.25 46.49
C LEU A 31 -19.28 -33.54 45.80
N GLY A 32 -18.32 -34.39 45.38
CA GLY A 32 -18.48 -35.83 45.15
C GLY A 32 -17.20 -36.50 44.60
N ARG A 33 -16.50 -37.30 45.43
CA ARG A 33 -15.31 -38.17 45.12
C ARG A 33 -15.69 -39.34 44.15
N PRO A 34 -14.74 -40.15 43.58
CA PRO A 34 -13.30 -40.29 43.89
C PRO A 34 -12.33 -40.24 42.69
N LEU A 35 -11.05 -40.08 43.02
CA LEU A 35 -9.87 -40.12 42.16
C LEU A 35 -9.67 -41.51 41.54
N THR A 36 -9.69 -41.60 40.20
CA THR A 36 -8.89 -42.58 39.44
C THR A 36 -8.91 -42.25 37.95
N ARG A 37 -7.95 -41.45 37.49
CA ARG A 37 -7.31 -41.59 36.18
C ARG A 37 -6.01 -40.80 36.24
N ALA A 38 -4.88 -41.48 36.01
CA ALA A 38 -3.64 -40.78 35.73
C ALA A 38 -3.86 -39.87 34.52
N PRO A 39 -3.37 -38.61 34.52
CA PRO A 39 -3.50 -37.78 33.34
C PRO A 39 -2.70 -38.44 32.21
N GLU A 40 -3.41 -38.74 31.12
CA GLU A 40 -2.80 -39.00 29.82
C GLU A 40 -1.85 -37.83 29.53
N PRO A 41 -0.60 -38.06 29.09
CA PRO A 41 0.26 -36.96 28.69
C PRO A 41 -0.47 -36.24 27.55
N GLU A 42 -0.85 -34.99 27.80
CA GLU A 42 -1.36 -34.09 26.77
C GLU A 42 -0.43 -34.22 25.57
N ALA A 43 -0.97 -34.68 24.44
CA ALA A 43 -0.30 -34.56 23.17
C ALA A 43 0.18 -33.11 23.07
N PRO A 44 1.46 -32.84 22.71
CA PRO A 44 1.94 -31.47 22.61
C PRO A 44 0.94 -30.71 21.75
N ALA A 45 0.33 -29.68 22.34
CA ALA A 45 -0.60 -28.82 21.65
C ALA A 45 0.05 -28.46 20.32
N GLU A 46 -0.63 -28.75 19.21
CA GLU A 46 -0.24 -28.21 17.91
C GLU A 46 0.03 -26.72 18.14
N PRO A 47 1.19 -26.19 17.72
CA PRO A 47 1.47 -24.78 17.93
C PRO A 47 0.30 -24.03 17.32
N ALA A 48 -0.43 -23.31 18.19
CA ALA A 48 -1.56 -22.51 17.77
C ALA A 48 -1.07 -21.67 16.58
N SER A 49 -1.63 -21.92 15.40
CA SER A 49 -1.37 -21.13 14.21
C SER A 49 -1.51 -19.68 14.63
N GLU A 50 -0.43 -18.90 14.59
CA GLU A 50 -0.46 -17.51 15.03
C GLU A 50 -1.63 -16.81 14.32
N PRO A 51 -2.63 -16.26 15.06
CA PRO A 51 -3.71 -15.54 14.43
C PRO A 51 -3.14 -14.23 13.88
N GLY A 52 -2.76 -14.24 12.61
CA GLY A 52 -2.10 -13.10 11.95
C GLY A 52 -1.26 -13.43 10.70
N ALA A 53 -1.20 -14.68 10.23
CA ALA A 53 -0.39 -15.01 9.07
C ALA A 53 -1.09 -14.68 7.75
N ALA A 54 -0.51 -13.92 6.82
CA ALA A 54 0.52 -12.89 6.89
C ALA A 54 0.54 -12.31 5.48
N TRP A 55 0.51 -10.99 5.34
CA TRP A 55 0.92 -10.34 4.11
C TRP A 55 2.21 -10.98 3.56
N VAL A 56 2.16 -11.50 2.33
CA VAL A 56 3.24 -12.30 1.71
C VAL A 56 4.16 -11.43 0.83
N GLY A 57 3.86 -10.13 0.73
CA GLY A 57 4.67 -9.16 0.00
C GLY A 57 5.72 -8.46 0.86
N PRO A 58 6.48 -7.52 0.27
CA PRO A 58 7.41 -6.69 1.02
C PRO A 58 6.65 -5.80 2.00
N GLN A 59 7.18 -5.58 3.20
CA GLN A 59 6.67 -4.59 4.15
C GLN A 59 7.05 -3.18 3.73
N ILE A 60 8.27 -3.02 3.22
CA ILE A 60 8.80 -1.75 2.74
C ILE A 60 9.40 -1.97 1.36
N GLN A 61 9.16 -1.05 0.44
CA GLN A 61 9.77 -1.05 -0.88
C GLN A 61 10.42 0.31 -1.15
N LEU A 62 11.66 0.27 -1.60
CA LEU A 62 12.36 1.42 -2.16
C LEU A 62 12.35 1.29 -3.67
N GLY A 63 12.09 2.39 -4.35
CA GLY A 63 11.91 2.37 -5.78
C GLY A 63 12.44 3.60 -6.50
N TYR A 64 12.40 3.46 -7.81
CA TYR A 64 12.62 4.51 -8.77
C TYR A 64 11.37 4.59 -9.65
N GLY A 65 10.84 5.80 -9.78
CA GLY A 65 9.74 6.14 -10.65
C GLY A 65 10.22 6.99 -11.82
N TYR A 66 9.64 6.75 -12.98
CA TYR A 66 9.73 7.64 -14.12
C TYR A 66 8.31 7.97 -14.58
N LEU A 67 8.02 9.25 -14.78
CA LEU A 67 6.77 9.69 -15.38
C LEU A 67 7.01 10.79 -16.39
N LYS A 68 6.14 10.86 -17.39
CA LYS A 68 6.17 11.94 -18.38
C LYS A 68 5.05 12.93 -18.08
N LEU A 69 5.42 14.15 -17.69
CA LEU A 69 4.48 15.23 -17.41
C LEU A 69 4.41 16.14 -18.63
N ALA A 70 3.39 15.96 -19.49
CA ALA A 70 3.15 16.81 -20.65
C ALA A 70 2.11 17.88 -20.32
N ASP A 71 2.48 18.86 -19.50
CA ASP A 71 1.55 19.84 -18.91
C ASP A 71 1.31 21.11 -19.76
N GLY A 72 1.65 21.08 -21.05
CA GLY A 72 1.49 22.22 -21.95
C GLY A 72 2.50 23.36 -21.74
N TYR A 73 3.32 23.29 -20.69
CA TYR A 73 4.37 24.26 -20.38
C TYR A 73 5.76 23.83 -20.89
N GLY A 74 5.83 22.97 -21.91
CA GLY A 74 7.10 22.48 -22.47
C GLY A 74 7.34 21.01 -22.22
N GLY A 75 6.59 20.40 -21.29
CA GLY A 75 6.67 18.97 -20.99
C GLY A 75 8.02 18.55 -20.41
N GLY A 76 8.03 17.48 -19.64
CA GLY A 76 9.24 17.04 -18.98
C GLY A 76 9.21 15.59 -18.56
N ASP A 77 10.39 14.99 -18.57
CA ASP A 77 10.68 13.70 -17.99
C ASP A 77 10.95 13.90 -16.49
N ALA A 78 10.21 13.18 -15.65
CA ALA A 78 10.36 13.27 -14.20
C ALA A 78 10.94 11.96 -13.65
N HIS A 79 11.97 12.11 -12.85
CA HIS A 79 12.73 11.04 -12.20
C HIS A 79 12.49 11.11 -10.71
N LEU A 80 11.96 10.03 -10.13
CA LEU A 80 11.45 9.99 -8.76
C LEU A 80 12.14 8.90 -7.96
N ALA A 81 12.52 9.20 -6.73
CA ALA A 81 12.78 8.21 -5.71
C ALA A 81 11.45 7.88 -5.01
N ASP A 82 11.13 6.59 -4.88
CA ASP A 82 9.89 6.08 -4.29
C ASP A 82 10.16 5.35 -2.98
N LEU A 83 9.27 5.53 -2.00
CA LEU A 83 9.17 4.73 -0.80
C LEU A 83 7.71 4.30 -0.62
N SER A 84 7.51 2.99 -0.55
CA SER A 84 6.20 2.39 -0.29
C SER A 84 6.23 1.57 0.99
N ILE A 85 5.22 1.75 1.86
CA ILE A 85 5.03 1.00 3.10
C ILE A 85 3.72 0.24 2.99
N PHE A 86 3.79 -1.08 3.05
CA PHE A 86 2.64 -1.97 2.90
C PHE A 86 1.97 -2.25 4.24
N VAL A 87 0.65 -2.19 4.24
CA VAL A 87 -0.16 -2.55 5.40
C VAL A 87 -0.28 -4.07 5.45
N GLN A 88 0.06 -4.65 6.59
CA GLN A 88 -0.12 -6.08 6.81
C GLN A 88 -1.61 -6.38 6.99
N THR A 89 -2.17 -7.11 6.02
CA THR A 89 -3.57 -7.52 6.01
C THR A 89 -3.66 -9.03 6.28
N PRO A 90 -4.78 -9.50 6.84
CA PRO A 90 -5.06 -10.93 6.95
C PRO A 90 -5.47 -11.57 5.60
N VAL A 91 -5.62 -10.76 4.54
CA VAL A 91 -6.02 -11.21 3.19
C VAL A 91 -4.78 -11.10 2.30
N THR A 92 -4.18 -12.24 1.95
CA THR A 92 -2.87 -12.28 1.27
C THR A 92 -2.87 -11.64 -0.12
N GLU A 93 -4.03 -11.58 -0.75
CA GLU A 93 -4.25 -11.02 -2.07
C GLU A 93 -4.53 -9.52 -2.02
N LEU A 94 -4.90 -8.98 -0.85
CA LEU A 94 -5.18 -7.56 -0.70
C LEU A 94 -3.87 -6.81 -0.51
N ARG A 95 -3.60 -5.90 -1.45
CA ARG A 95 -2.43 -5.01 -1.44
C ARG A 95 -2.85 -3.62 -1.02
N LEU A 96 -2.29 -3.14 0.08
CA LEU A 96 -2.53 -1.79 0.60
C LEU A 96 -1.18 -1.15 0.91
N ALA A 97 -0.94 0.06 0.41
CA ALA A 97 0.28 0.79 0.72
C ALA A 97 0.06 2.30 0.86
N VAL A 98 0.91 2.91 1.68
CA VAL A 98 1.13 4.36 1.68
C VAL A 98 2.45 4.60 0.97
N ARG A 99 2.49 5.62 0.11
CA ARG A 99 3.63 5.91 -0.76
C ARG A 99 4.05 7.35 -0.66
N GLY A 100 5.35 7.59 -0.79
CA GLY A 100 5.96 8.90 -0.88
C GLY A 100 7.02 8.90 -1.97
N GLU A 101 6.95 9.88 -2.86
CA GLU A 101 7.88 10.04 -3.97
C GLU A 101 8.46 11.45 -3.96
N VAL A 102 9.77 11.57 -4.21
CA VAL A 102 10.44 12.86 -4.36
C VAL A 102 11.37 12.80 -5.56
N GLY A 103 11.50 13.89 -6.29
CA GLY A 103 12.39 13.89 -7.44
C GLY A 103 12.44 15.19 -8.19
N ALA A 104 12.96 15.11 -9.40
CA ALA A 104 13.12 16.25 -10.27
C ALA A 104 12.47 15.99 -11.63
N ARG A 105 11.98 17.05 -12.26
CA ARG A 105 11.48 17.06 -13.63
C ARG A 105 12.34 17.97 -14.48
N ASP A 106 12.88 17.42 -15.55
CA ASP A 106 13.61 18.18 -16.55
C ASP A 106 12.61 19.05 -17.32
N TYR A 107 12.73 20.37 -17.18
CA TYR A 107 11.82 21.31 -17.80
C TYR A 107 12.46 21.97 -19.01
N SER A 108 11.86 21.77 -20.19
CA SER A 108 12.48 22.17 -21.47
C SER A 108 12.64 23.69 -21.68
N LEU A 109 11.94 24.52 -20.90
CA LEU A 109 11.89 25.98 -21.06
C LEU A 109 12.50 26.76 -19.87
N GLY A 110 13.24 26.11 -18.97
CA GLY A 110 13.72 26.73 -17.73
C GLY A 110 14.59 25.81 -16.87
N GLY A 111 14.60 26.06 -15.56
CA GLY A 111 15.26 25.19 -14.58
C GLY A 111 14.40 24.00 -14.18
N ASP A 112 15.05 22.95 -13.69
CA ASP A 112 14.38 21.71 -13.25
C ASP A 112 13.39 22.00 -12.12
N ASP A 113 12.28 21.27 -12.13
CA ASP A 113 11.29 21.36 -11.06
C ASP A 113 11.56 20.29 -10.03
N LEU A 114 11.41 20.64 -8.75
CA LEU A 114 11.38 19.69 -7.66
C LEU A 114 9.95 19.19 -7.47
N LEU A 115 9.77 17.87 -7.39
CA LEU A 115 8.49 17.21 -7.19
C LEU A 115 8.46 16.51 -5.83
N ALA A 116 7.32 16.62 -5.15
CA ALA A 116 6.99 15.81 -4.00
C ALA A 116 5.56 15.27 -4.14
N ILE A 117 5.41 13.95 -4.04
CA ILE A 117 4.14 13.24 -4.21
C ILE A 117 3.94 12.37 -2.98
N ALA A 118 2.71 12.34 -2.47
CA ALA A 118 2.24 11.33 -1.55
C ALA A 118 1.08 10.56 -2.21
N GLY A 119 0.93 9.30 -1.85
CA GLY A 119 -0.08 8.46 -2.46
C GLY A 119 -0.57 7.32 -1.59
N LEU A 120 -1.72 6.80 -1.99
CA LEU A 120 -2.34 5.60 -1.42
C LEU A 120 -2.51 4.59 -2.55
N GLU A 121 -2.13 3.35 -2.26
CA GLU A 121 -2.28 2.22 -3.16
C GLU A 121 -3.27 1.22 -2.56
N ILE A 122 -4.24 0.80 -3.37
CA ILE A 122 -5.23 -0.21 -3.02
C ILE A 122 -5.36 -1.15 -4.20
N GLY A 123 -5.01 -2.41 -4.02
CA GLY A 123 -4.93 -3.36 -5.12
C GLY A 123 -5.14 -4.81 -4.72
N PHE A 124 -4.99 -5.64 -5.73
CA PHE A 124 -5.12 -7.07 -5.65
C PHE A 124 -3.89 -7.73 -6.27
N GLN A 125 -3.32 -8.73 -5.60
CA GLN A 125 -2.16 -9.48 -6.05
C GLN A 125 -2.46 -10.98 -6.13
N LEU A 126 -1.87 -11.66 -7.11
CA LEU A 126 -2.04 -13.09 -7.36
C LEU A 126 -0.83 -13.85 -6.82
N THR A 127 -0.92 -14.36 -5.60
CA THR A 127 0.19 -15.00 -4.87
C THR A 127 0.29 -16.50 -5.08
N GLU A 128 -0.84 -17.22 -5.20
CA GLU A 128 -0.82 -18.69 -5.11
C GLU A 128 -0.49 -19.41 -6.43
N TRP A 129 -0.70 -18.77 -7.59
CA TRP A 129 -0.68 -19.48 -8.88
C TRP A 129 0.60 -19.28 -9.69
N LEU A 130 1.42 -18.30 -9.33
CA LEU A 130 2.48 -17.81 -10.21
C LEU A 130 3.84 -17.68 -9.53
N GLU A 131 4.03 -18.18 -8.30
CA GLU A 131 5.32 -18.12 -7.61
C GLU A 131 6.48 -18.63 -8.51
N PRO A 132 7.61 -17.90 -8.58
CA PRO A 132 7.99 -16.74 -7.76
C PRO A 132 7.46 -15.38 -8.25
N LEU A 133 6.66 -15.35 -9.32
CA LEU A 133 6.09 -14.15 -9.92
C LEU A 133 4.72 -13.82 -9.30
N VAL A 134 4.56 -12.59 -8.83
CA VAL A 134 3.34 -12.11 -8.18
C VAL A 134 2.83 -10.90 -8.96
N PRO A 135 1.98 -11.11 -9.98
CA PRO A 135 1.35 -10.00 -10.67
C PRO A 135 0.28 -9.35 -9.78
N HIS A 136 0.11 -8.04 -9.95
CA HIS A 136 -0.89 -7.27 -9.24
C HIS A 136 -1.49 -6.17 -10.12
N ILE A 137 -2.69 -5.76 -9.73
CA ILE A 137 -3.35 -4.57 -10.23
C ILE A 137 -3.70 -3.71 -9.02
N SER A 138 -3.40 -2.42 -9.07
CA SER A 138 -3.74 -1.49 -8.01
C SER A 138 -4.38 -0.23 -8.55
N PHE A 139 -5.32 0.30 -7.78
CA PHE A 139 -5.79 1.66 -7.89
C PHE A 139 -4.91 2.54 -7.00
N VAL A 140 -4.47 3.66 -7.56
CA VAL A 140 -3.57 4.57 -6.89
C VAL A 140 -4.20 5.96 -6.87
N VAL A 141 -4.20 6.58 -5.70
CA VAL A 141 -4.53 8.00 -5.51
C VAL A 141 -3.24 8.73 -5.17
N SER A 142 -3.00 9.85 -5.83
CA SER A 142 -1.77 10.64 -5.70
C SER A 142 -2.09 12.10 -5.50
N PHE A 143 -1.33 12.78 -4.66
CA PHE A 143 -1.44 14.21 -4.42
C PHE A 143 -0.06 14.77 -4.09
N GLY A 144 0.19 16.02 -4.41
CA GLY A 144 1.51 16.58 -4.22
C GLY A 144 1.65 17.98 -4.75
N GLY A 145 2.89 18.39 -4.91
CA GLY A 145 3.22 19.65 -5.51
C GLY A 145 4.56 19.62 -6.22
N LEU A 146 4.73 20.61 -7.08
CA LEU A 146 5.99 20.87 -7.75
C LEU A 146 6.40 22.32 -7.54
N VAL A 147 7.70 22.52 -7.40
CA VAL A 147 8.33 23.83 -7.19
C VAL A 147 9.40 24.00 -8.25
N GLY A 148 9.29 25.05 -9.05
CA GLY A 148 10.20 25.32 -10.15
C GLY A 148 10.55 26.79 -10.25
N GLU A 149 11.59 27.10 -11.02
CA GLU A 149 11.96 28.46 -11.36
C GLU A 149 11.59 28.77 -12.82
N ARG A 150 10.95 29.91 -13.04
CA ARG A 150 10.50 30.41 -14.34
C ARG A 150 10.89 31.87 -14.48
N PHE A 151 11.81 32.17 -15.39
CA PHE A 151 12.24 33.53 -15.69
C PHE A 151 12.51 34.36 -14.41
N GLU A 152 13.34 33.83 -13.50
CA GLU A 152 13.70 34.42 -12.19
C GLU A 152 12.58 34.47 -11.13
N SER A 153 11.43 33.84 -11.39
CA SER A 153 10.32 33.73 -10.43
C SER A 153 10.10 32.29 -9.99
N THR A 154 9.93 32.06 -8.69
CA THR A 154 9.54 30.75 -8.14
C THR A 154 8.05 30.51 -8.39
N VAL A 155 7.72 29.38 -8.98
CA VAL A 155 6.34 28.95 -9.21
C VAL A 155 6.07 27.65 -8.46
N ILE A 156 4.91 27.58 -7.82
CA ILE A 156 4.47 26.45 -7.02
C ILE A 156 3.13 25.99 -7.55
N HIS A 157 3.02 24.70 -7.87
CA HIS A 157 1.77 24.09 -8.32
C HIS A 157 1.42 22.92 -7.43
N GLY A 158 0.12 22.79 -7.12
CA GLY A 158 -0.43 21.62 -6.44
C GLY A 158 -1.18 20.74 -7.43
N PHE A 159 -1.12 19.43 -7.23
CA PHE A 159 -1.85 18.48 -8.05
C PHE A 159 -2.49 17.38 -7.22
N GLY A 160 -3.54 16.79 -7.78
CA GLY A 160 -4.21 15.62 -7.25
C GLY A 160 -4.73 14.75 -8.38
N GLY A 161 -4.72 13.44 -8.20
CA GLY A 161 -5.14 12.53 -9.25
C GLY A 161 -5.28 11.10 -8.80
N ALA A 162 -5.75 10.28 -9.73
CA ALA A 162 -5.90 8.86 -9.49
C ALA A 162 -5.74 8.07 -10.78
N GLY A 163 -5.52 6.77 -10.64
CA GLY A 163 -5.41 5.88 -11.78
C GLY A 163 -5.15 4.45 -11.41
N LEU A 164 -4.66 3.69 -12.37
CA LEU A 164 -4.41 2.27 -12.26
C LEU A 164 -2.93 1.98 -12.49
N GLU A 165 -2.45 0.96 -11.80
CA GLU A 165 -1.11 0.42 -11.93
C GLU A 165 -1.20 -1.09 -12.11
N LEU A 166 -0.47 -1.59 -13.10
CA LEU A 166 -0.27 -3.00 -13.37
C LEU A 166 1.17 -3.31 -13.07
N GLY A 167 1.40 -4.22 -12.13
CA GLY A 167 2.75 -4.54 -11.70
C GLY A 167 3.00 -6.03 -11.56
N LEU A 168 4.28 -6.32 -11.39
CA LEU A 168 4.82 -7.66 -11.23
C LEU A 168 5.90 -7.59 -10.15
N ALA A 169 5.77 -8.44 -9.15
CA ALA A 169 6.81 -8.63 -8.15
C ALA A 169 7.46 -10.01 -8.32
N LEU A 170 8.78 -10.08 -8.38
CA LEU A 170 9.55 -11.31 -8.37
C LEU A 170 10.08 -11.55 -6.95
N ARG A 171 9.65 -12.64 -6.34
CA ARG A 171 10.14 -13.09 -5.03
C ARG A 171 11.47 -13.83 -5.21
N LEU A 172 12.58 -13.18 -4.83
CA LEU A 172 13.92 -13.78 -4.92
C LEU A 172 14.23 -14.64 -3.69
N PHE A 173 13.95 -14.11 -2.51
CA PHE A 173 14.11 -14.78 -1.23
C PHE A 173 12.84 -14.64 -0.41
N ARG A 174 12.81 -15.25 0.79
CA ARG A 174 11.62 -15.24 1.65
C ARG A 174 11.01 -13.85 1.83
N ASN A 175 11.86 -12.83 1.91
CA ASN A 175 11.49 -11.43 2.16
C ASN A 175 11.97 -10.47 1.05
N LEU A 176 12.85 -10.86 0.13
CA LEU A 176 13.35 -9.94 -0.91
C LEU A 176 12.50 -10.03 -2.17
N HIS A 177 11.89 -8.91 -2.56
CA HIS A 177 11.07 -8.77 -3.75
C HIS A 177 11.67 -7.74 -4.70
N LEU A 178 11.73 -8.05 -5.99
CA LEU A 178 11.94 -7.06 -7.05
C LEU A 178 10.60 -6.70 -7.66
N HIS A 179 10.35 -5.42 -7.87
CA HIS A 179 9.09 -4.89 -8.37
C HIS A 179 9.30 -4.15 -9.68
N ALA A 180 8.37 -4.34 -10.62
CA ALA A 180 8.24 -3.51 -11.80
C ALA A 180 6.76 -3.24 -12.05
N ALA A 181 6.41 -2.01 -12.38
CA ALA A 181 5.04 -1.65 -12.69
C ALA A 181 4.92 -0.58 -13.77
N LEU A 182 3.80 -0.65 -14.48
CA LEU A 182 3.35 0.35 -15.44
C LEU A 182 2.04 0.91 -14.92
N GLY A 183 1.93 2.22 -14.88
CA GLY A 183 0.70 2.87 -14.47
C GLY A 183 0.24 3.93 -15.44
N TYR A 184 -1.04 4.21 -15.33
CA TYR A 184 -1.70 5.31 -15.98
C TYR A 184 -2.50 6.07 -14.92
N GLN A 185 -2.26 7.37 -14.82
CA GLN A 185 -2.98 8.25 -13.89
C GLN A 185 -3.46 9.49 -14.60
N ARG A 186 -4.59 10.02 -14.13
CA ARG A 186 -5.08 11.34 -14.53
C ARG A 186 -4.89 12.29 -13.36
N TRP A 187 -4.06 13.30 -13.54
CA TRP A 187 -3.83 14.35 -12.56
C TRP A 187 -4.55 15.63 -12.96
N GLU A 188 -5.06 16.36 -11.98
CA GLU A 188 -5.54 17.71 -12.13
C GLU A 188 -4.53 18.67 -11.50
N MET A 189 -4.14 19.69 -12.25
CA MET A 189 -3.22 20.75 -11.84
C MET A 189 -3.65 22.04 -12.51
N ASP A 190 -3.81 23.13 -11.74
CA ASP A 190 -4.27 24.44 -12.21
C ASP A 190 -5.57 24.42 -13.04
N GLY A 191 -6.49 23.51 -12.74
CA GLY A 191 -7.76 23.37 -13.45
C GLY A 191 -7.64 22.70 -14.83
N ALA A 192 -6.46 22.20 -15.19
CA ALA A 192 -6.23 21.35 -16.35
C ALA A 192 -6.00 19.90 -15.92
N ALA A 193 -6.44 18.96 -16.76
CA ALA A 193 -6.29 17.53 -16.51
C ALA A 193 -5.24 16.93 -17.45
N PHE A 194 -4.34 16.14 -16.88
CA PHE A 194 -3.18 15.57 -17.54
C PHE A 194 -3.18 14.06 -17.41
N ASP A 195 -2.96 13.39 -18.55
CA ASP A 195 -2.87 11.94 -18.64
C ASP A 195 -1.39 11.54 -18.55
N LEU A 196 -1.05 10.75 -17.54
CA LEU A 196 0.31 10.43 -17.15
C LEU A 196 0.55 8.94 -17.28
N PHE A 197 1.66 8.60 -17.93
CA PHE A 197 2.20 7.25 -17.94
C PHE A 197 3.39 7.20 -17.00
N GLN A 198 3.39 6.20 -16.11
CA GLN A 198 4.42 6.00 -15.11
C GLN A 198 5.03 4.61 -15.25
N ILE A 199 6.34 4.52 -15.04
CA ILE A 199 7.09 3.28 -14.92
C ILE A 199 7.69 3.29 -13.53
N ARG A 200 7.50 2.22 -12.76
CA ARG A 200 8.13 2.05 -11.45
C ARG A 200 8.96 0.79 -11.45
N LEU A 201 10.12 0.88 -10.81
CA LEU A 201 10.99 -0.23 -10.49
C LEU A 201 11.32 -0.16 -9.01
N GLY A 202 11.38 -1.28 -8.32
CA GLY A 202 11.66 -1.27 -6.89
C GLY A 202 12.25 -2.55 -6.36
N ALA A 203 12.76 -2.46 -5.15
CA ALA A 203 13.18 -3.59 -4.34
C ALA A 203 12.58 -3.44 -2.94
N GLY A 204 11.98 -4.50 -2.42
CA GLY A 204 11.33 -4.51 -1.12
C GLY A 204 11.73 -5.66 -0.23
N LEU A 205 11.57 -5.44 1.08
CA LEU A 205 11.87 -6.34 2.19
C LEU A 205 10.64 -6.58 3.06
#